data_AF-A0ABC9Q138-F1
#
_entry.id   AF-A0ABC9Q138-F1
#
_cell.length_a   1.000
_cell.length_b   1.000
_cell.length_c   1.000
_cell.angle_alpha   90.00
_cell.angle_beta   90.00
_cell.angle_gamma   90.00
#
_symmetry.space_group_name_H-M   'P 1'
#
loop_
_entity.id
_entity.type
_entity.pdbx_description
1 polymer ?
#
loop_
_entity_poly.entity_id
_entity_poly.type
_entity_poly.pdbx_seq_one_letter_code
_entity_poly.pdbx_strand_id
1 'polypeptide(L)'
;MFDELRETFKKEGLEPWTSCEFDFTREGKLNVSFDYIDWIKLGFGPSGKENYYMYKKFGVLPETEYEINKVKEVEKYVKEQE
;
A
#
# COMPACT_ATOMS: atom_id res chain seq x y z
N MET A 1 -7.56 1.12 -16.87
CA MET A 1 -6.32 1.92 -16.86
C MET A 1 -5.25 1.31 -15.95
N PHE A 2 -5.50 1.16 -14.65
CA PHE A 2 -4.48 0.55 -13.75
C PHE A 2 -4.32 -0.97 -13.93
N ASP A 3 -5.36 -1.67 -14.37
CA ASP A 3 -5.26 -3.10 -14.72
C ASP A 3 -4.27 -3.33 -15.87
N GLU A 4 -4.29 -2.49 -16.90
CA GLU A 4 -3.36 -2.59 -18.04
C GLU A 4 -1.91 -2.35 -17.62
N LEU A 5 -1.68 -1.39 -16.71
CA LEU A 5 -0.37 -1.17 -16.10
C LEU A 5 0.10 -2.40 -15.32
N ARG A 6 -0.78 -3.01 -14.52
CA ARG A 6 -0.48 -4.22 -13.77
C ARG A 6 -0.21 -5.44 -14.67
N GLU A 7 -0.96 -5.59 -15.76
CA GLU A 7 -0.74 -6.65 -16.75
C GLU A 7 0.57 -6.45 -17.51
N THR A 8 1.01 -5.21 -17.72
CA THR A 8 2.30 -4.92 -18.34
C THR A 8 3.46 -5.46 -17.51
N PHE A 9 3.42 -5.33 -16.18
CA PHE A 9 4.44 -5.91 -15.30
C PHE A 9 4.56 -7.42 -15.51
N LYS A 10 3.43 -8.14 -15.57
CA LYS A 10 3.42 -9.58 -15.80
C LYS A 10 4.01 -9.96 -17.16
N LYS A 11 3.68 -9.20 -18.22
CA LYS A 11 4.21 -9.44 -19.58
C LYS A 11 5.72 -9.27 -19.64
N GLU A 12 6.26 -8.33 -18.89
CA GLU A 12 7.71 -8.07 -18.78
C GLU A 12 8.40 -9.01 -17.75
N GLY A 13 7.69 -10.00 -17.19
CA GLY A 13 8.24 -10.95 -16.23
C GLY A 13 8.49 -10.37 -14.84
N LEU A 14 7.91 -9.21 -14.53
CA LEU A 14 7.95 -8.58 -13.22
C LEU A 14 6.79 -9.06 -12.35
N GLU A 15 7.02 -9.09 -11.03
CA GLU A 15 5.97 -9.40 -10.08
C GLU A 15 4.88 -8.30 -10.12
N PRO A 16 3.59 -8.66 -10.16
CA PRO A 16 2.53 -7.67 -10.17
C PRO A 16 2.37 -7.04 -8.78
N TRP A 17 2.49 -5.71 -8.71
CA TRP A 17 2.29 -4.94 -7.49
C TRP A 17 0.90 -5.14 -6.87
N THR A 18 0.81 -4.91 -5.56
CA THR A 18 -0.44 -5.00 -4.78
C THR A 18 -1.01 -3.63 -4.44
N SER A 19 -0.18 -2.58 -4.44
CA SER A 19 -0.59 -1.18 -4.34
C SER A 19 0.34 -0.30 -5.17
N CYS A 20 -0.19 0.80 -5.71
CA CYS A 20 0.55 1.76 -6.51
C CYS A 20 0.10 3.18 -6.16
N GLU A 21 1.05 4.09 -5.99
CA GLU A 21 0.80 5.50 -5.65
C GLU A 21 1.38 6.44 -6.72
N PHE A 22 0.61 7.47 -7.06
CA PHE A 22 0.98 8.51 -8.01
C PHE A 22 0.97 9.86 -7.28
N ASP A 23 2.16 10.38 -6.99
CA ASP A 23 2.34 11.67 -6.32
C ASP A 23 2.69 12.76 -7.34
N PHE A 24 1.75 13.68 -7.57
CA PHE A 24 1.96 14.86 -8.41
C PHE A 24 2.40 16.06 -7.56
N THR A 25 3.57 16.62 -7.85
CA THR A 25 4.00 17.87 -7.23
C THR A 25 3.38 19.07 -7.96
N ARG A 26 3.29 20.22 -7.27
CA ARG A 26 2.81 21.48 -7.87
C ARG A 26 3.68 21.96 -9.05
N GLU A 27 4.94 21.51 -9.10
CA GLU A 27 5.87 21.80 -10.20
C GLU A 27 5.65 20.89 -11.42
N GLY A 28 4.67 19.99 -11.38
CA GLY A 28 4.37 19.06 -12.47
C GLY A 28 5.25 17.81 -12.48
N LYS A 29 5.99 17.52 -11.41
CA LYS A 29 6.75 16.27 -11.30
C LYS A 29 5.82 15.14 -10.84
N LEU A 30 5.89 14.00 -11.53
CA LEU A 30 5.24 12.76 -11.12
C LEU A 30 6.26 11.85 -10.42
N ASN A 31 5.94 11.40 -9.21
CA ASN A 31 6.62 10.30 -8.55
C ASN A 31 5.67 9.10 -8.51
N VAL A 32 6.18 7.91 -8.84
CA VAL A 32 5.41 6.67 -8.82
C VAL A 32 6.10 5.68 -7.90
N SER A 33 5.34 5.06 -7.00
CA SER A 33 5.81 3.98 -6.15
C SER A 33 4.90 2.75 -6.28
N PHE A 34 5.49 1.58 -6.05
CA PHE A 34 4.81 0.29 -6.10
C PHE A 34 5.13 -0.46 -4.80
N ASP A 35 4.10 -0.98 -4.14
CA ASP A 35 4.20 -1.80 -2.93
C ASP A 35 3.71 -3.23 -3.22
N TYR A 36 4.24 -4.19 -2.47
CA TYR A 36 3.99 -5.64 -2.63
C TYR A 36 3.40 -6.29 -1.37
N ILE A 37 2.71 -5.52 -0.53
CA ILE A 37 2.10 -6.01 0.70
C ILE A 37 1.02 -7.06 0.38
N ASP A 38 1.14 -8.26 0.93
CA ASP A 38 0.13 -9.32 0.80
C ASP A 38 -1.07 -9.06 1.71
N TRP A 39 -1.98 -8.25 1.21
CA TRP A 39 -3.23 -7.90 1.89
C TRP A 39 -4.16 -9.09 2.13
N ILE A 40 -4.09 -10.13 1.30
CA ILE A 40 -4.95 -11.32 1.43
C ILE A 40 -4.49 -12.12 2.64
N LYS A 41 -3.18 -12.37 2.76
CA LYS A 41 -2.59 -13.06 3.90
C LYS A 41 -2.88 -12.35 5.22
N LEU A 42 -2.80 -11.02 5.22
CA LEU A 42 -3.10 -10.22 6.40
C LEU A 42 -4.61 -10.22 6.75
N GLY A 43 -5.50 -10.56 5.80
CA GLY A 43 -6.95 -10.55 6.02
C GLY A 43 -7.55 -9.14 6.12
N PHE A 44 -6.90 -8.14 5.52
CA PHE A 44 -7.34 -6.74 5.62
C PHE A 44 -8.31 -6.38 4.49
N GLY A 45 -9.52 -5.98 4.88
CA GLY A 45 -10.49 -5.35 3.98
C GLY A 45 -10.11 -3.92 3.59
N PRO A 46 -10.93 -3.25 2.74
CA PRO A 46 -10.66 -1.91 2.25
C PRO A 46 -10.33 -0.86 3.32
N SER A 47 -11.08 -0.84 4.44
CA SER A 47 -10.84 0.10 5.55
C SER A 47 -9.48 -0.09 6.22
N GLY A 48 -9.03 -1.33 6.36
CA GLY A 48 -7.72 -1.64 6.93
C GLY A 48 -6.57 -1.12 6.08
N LYS A 49 -6.73 -1.17 4.74
CA LYS A 49 -5.75 -0.62 3.79
C LYS A 49 -5.70 0.91 3.87
N GLU A 50 -6.87 1.54 3.96
CA GLU A 50 -6.98 3.00 4.13
C GLU A 50 -6.31 3.46 5.43
N ASN A 51 -6.63 2.81 6.56
CA ASN A 51 -6.03 3.12 7.85
C ASN A 51 -4.49 2.98 7.82
N TYR A 52 -3.97 1.91 7.19
CA TYR A 52 -2.53 1.74 7.05
C TYR A 52 -1.90 2.80 6.12
N TYR A 53 -2.57 3.16 5.01
CA TYR A 53 -2.11 4.21 4.12
C TYR A 53 -2.01 5.56 4.85
N MET A 54 -3.04 5.93 5.61
CA MET A 54 -3.07 7.16 6.39
C MET A 54 -1.95 7.21 7.43
N TYR A 55 -1.68 6.08 8.09
CA TYR A 55 -0.56 5.96 9.01
C TYR A 55 0.80 6.06 8.30
N LYS A 56 1.04 5.28 7.23
CA LYS A 56 2.30 5.27 6.48
C LYS A 56 2.63 6.63 5.87
N LYS A 57 1.64 7.31 5.28
CA LYS A 57 1.85 8.56 4.54
C LYS A 57 1.82 9.80 5.44
N PHE A 58 0.93 9.84 6.42
CA PHE A 58 0.64 11.05 7.20
C PHE A 58 0.87 10.90 8.70
N GLY A 59 1.22 9.70 9.19
CA GLY A 59 1.37 9.44 10.63
C GLY A 59 0.04 9.47 11.40
N VAL A 60 -1.09 9.39 10.70
CA VAL A 60 -2.44 9.45 11.31
C VAL A 60 -2.88 8.04 11.69
N LEU A 61 -3.16 7.83 12.97
CA LEU A 61 -3.71 6.58 13.49
C LEU A 61 -5.26 6.60 13.43
N PRO A 62 -5.90 5.43 13.26
CA PRO A 62 -7.35 5.30 13.39
C PRO A 62 -7.80 5.48 14.84
N GLU A 63 -9.10 5.70 15.05
CA GLU A 63 -9.64 6.06 16.37
C GLU A 63 -9.72 4.89 17.35
N THR A 64 -10.00 3.69 16.85
CA THR A 64 -10.27 2.54 17.72
C THR A 64 -9.00 1.73 17.98
N GLU A 65 -8.85 1.22 19.21
CA GLU A 65 -7.69 0.38 19.58
C GLU A 65 -7.56 -0.85 18.68
N TYR A 66 -8.68 -1.45 18.26
CA TYR A 66 -8.72 -2.55 17.32
C TYR A 66 -8.07 -2.20 15.98
N GLU A 67 -8.41 -1.05 15.41
CA GLU A 67 -7.83 -0.59 14.14
C GLU A 67 -6.38 -0.16 14.29
N ILE A 68 -6.01 0.42 15.43
CA ILE A 68 -4.61 0.77 15.74
C ILE A 68 -3.75 -0.51 15.77
N ASN A 69 -4.22 -1.57 16.44
CA ASN A 69 -3.50 -2.84 16.51
C ASN A 69 -3.34 -3.47 15.12
N LYS A 70 -4.37 -3.38 14.30
CA LYS A 70 -4.34 -3.78 12.89
C LYS A 70 -3.27 -3.04 12.09
N VAL A 71 -3.19 -1.71 12.19
CA VAL A 71 -2.15 -0.92 11.51
C VAL A 71 -0.74 -1.36 11.94
N LYS A 72 -0.53 -1.59 13.23
CA LYS A 72 0.76 -2.07 13.77
C LYS A 72 1.14 -3.47 13.28
N GLU A 73 0.16 -4.35 13.09
CA GLU A 73 0.39 -5.69 12.53
C GLU A 73 0.93 -5.61 11.11
N VAL A 74 0.34 -4.76 10.27
CA VAL A 74 0.84 -4.52 8.90
C VAL A 74 2.25 -3.92 8.94
N GLU A 75 2.48 -2.91 9.79
CA GLU A 75 3.81 -2.29 9.92
C GLU A 75 4.88 -3.34 10.29
N LYS A 76 4.59 -4.22 11.24
CA LYS A 76 5.49 -5.31 11.62
C LYS A 76 5.72 -6.27 10.46
N TYR A 77 4.66 -6.69 9.76
CA TYR A 77 4.76 -7.58 8.62
C TYR A 77 5.61 -7.01 7.48
N VAL A 78 5.52 -5.70 7.23
CA VAL A 78 6.34 -5.03 6.21
C VAL A 78 7.80 -4.98 6.64
N LYS A 79 8.10 -4.62 7.89
CA LYS A 79 9.48 -4.59 8.42
C LYS A 79 10.17 -5.96 8.41
N GLU A 80 9.42 -7.05 8.54
CA GLU A 80 9.97 -8.42 8.50
C GLU A 80 10.34 -8.89 7.09
N GLN A 81 9.93 -8.16 6.04
CA GLN A 81 10.26 -8.45 4.64
C GLN A 81 11.43 -7.63 4.10
N GLU A 82 11.93 -6.66 4.87
CA GLU A 82 13.14 -5.88 4.61
C GLU A 82 14.39 -6.63 5.10
#